data_AF-A0A2E9TPG7-F1
#
_entry.id   AF-A0A2E9TPG7-F1
#
_cell.length_a   1.000
_cell.length_b   1.000
_cell.length_c   1.000
_cell.angle_alpha   90.00
_cell.angle_beta   90.00
_cell.angle_gamma   90.00
#
_symmetry.space_group_name_H-M   'P 1'
#
loop_
_entity.id
_entity.type
_entity.pdbx_description
1 polymer ?
#
loop_
_entity_poly.entity_id
_entity_poly.type
_entity_poly.pdbx_seq_one_letter_code
_entity_poly.pdbx_strand_id
1 'polypeptide(L)'
;MFIFGWFRSRRRIGENEVPEHLASDDVLANELVATRDDRSATARAASLTRIWSDGGEIRETMPEGTTLWHGGTISTADGMDDARSLWCTRNDNCADHYDGWARQDGQQAGLQPYRLTLTTSRALELANFGGASLHQFTLEHCDNQHDRMKAALRDWCLANSFDGVLNINCGPDEAVICRPAQVLVVKDAVPL
;
A
#
# COMPACT_ATOMS: atom_id res chain seq x y z
N MET A 1 -6.47 20.68 2.93
CA MET A 1 -5.08 20.56 3.38
C MET A 1 -5.06 19.46 4.43
N PHE A 2 -4.68 18.25 4.05
CA PHE A 2 -4.60 17.12 4.99
C PHE A 2 -3.23 16.46 4.86
N ILE A 3 -2.69 16.13 6.04
CA ILE A 3 -1.29 15.94 6.38
C ILE A 3 -1.05 14.44 6.51
N PHE A 4 -0.01 13.89 5.89
CA PHE A 4 0.44 12.52 6.18
C PHE A 4 1.96 12.47 6.33
N GLY A 5 2.40 12.20 7.56
CA GLY A 5 3.79 11.91 7.91
C GLY A 5 3.87 10.53 8.57
N TRP A 6 4.97 9.83 8.33
CA TRP A 6 5.19 8.45 8.73
C TRP A 6 5.50 8.28 10.22
N PHE A 7 5.04 7.18 10.82
CA PHE A 7 5.48 6.72 12.13
C PHE A 7 6.00 5.28 12.07
N ARG A 8 7.27 5.08 12.43
CA ARG A 8 7.86 3.77 12.74
C ARG A 8 7.76 3.52 14.25
N SER A 9 7.02 2.50 14.68
CA SER A 9 7.04 2.04 16.07
C SER A 9 8.22 1.08 16.30
N ARG A 10 9.14 1.45 17.21
CA ARG A 10 10.21 0.58 17.72
C ARG A 10 9.61 -0.34 18.80
N ARG A 11 9.66 -1.67 18.60
CA ARG A 11 9.55 -2.62 19.73
C ARG A 11 10.88 -2.62 20.52
N ARG A 12 10.81 -2.38 21.83
CA ARG A 12 11.80 -2.84 22.80
C ARG A 12 11.20 -4.01 23.58
N ILE A 13 11.98 -5.07 23.72
CA ILE A 13 11.71 -6.24 24.57
C ILE A 13 12.58 -6.11 25.84
N GLY A 14 12.02 -6.52 26.99
CA GLY A 14 12.71 -6.76 28.26
C GLY A 14 12.10 -5.92 29.41
N GLU A 15 11.79 -6.42 30.60
CA GLU A 15 11.99 -7.72 31.27
C GLU A 15 10.92 -7.90 32.39
N ASN A 16 10.89 -9.12 32.94
CA ASN A 16 9.96 -9.75 33.90
C ASN A 16 9.48 -8.96 35.13
N GLU A 17 8.26 -9.29 35.59
CA GLU A 17 8.02 -9.84 36.93
C GLU A 17 6.62 -10.49 37.02
N VAL A 18 6.56 -11.72 37.53
CA VAL A 18 5.35 -12.49 37.87
C VAL A 18 5.13 -12.34 39.38
N PRO A 19 3.86 -12.29 39.85
CA PRO A 19 3.53 -13.19 40.95
C PRO A 19 2.28 -14.03 40.66
N GLU A 20 2.35 -15.25 41.18
CA GLU A 20 1.36 -16.32 41.17
C GLU A 20 0.00 -15.93 41.79
N HIS A 21 -0.95 -16.83 41.52
CA HIS A 21 -2.29 -16.98 42.09
C HIS A 21 -3.43 -16.17 41.47
N LEU A 22 -4.19 -16.82 40.59
CA LEU A 22 -5.61 -17.17 40.78
C LEU A 22 -6.08 -17.96 39.54
N ALA A 23 -6.37 -19.24 39.74
CA ALA A 23 -7.09 -20.03 38.75
C ALA A 23 -8.58 -19.68 38.81
N SER A 24 -9.24 -19.82 37.65
CA SER A 24 -10.69 -19.70 37.40
C SER A 24 -11.18 -18.28 37.13
N ASP A 25 -11.20 -17.91 35.84
CA ASP A 25 -12.33 -17.28 35.11
C ASP A 25 -11.87 -16.53 33.84
N ASP A 26 -10.56 -16.34 33.64
CA ASP A 26 -10.01 -15.58 32.50
C ASP A 26 -9.92 -16.34 31.16
N VAL A 27 -10.21 -17.64 31.13
CA VAL A 27 -10.09 -18.44 29.88
C VAL A 27 -11.29 -18.22 28.95
N LEU A 28 -12.48 -17.94 29.49
CA LEU A 28 -13.69 -17.71 28.68
C LEU A 28 -13.81 -16.27 28.15
N ALA A 29 -13.20 -15.30 28.83
CA ALA A 29 -13.19 -13.90 28.38
C ALA A 29 -12.26 -13.69 27.18
N ASN A 30 -11.14 -14.42 27.10
CA ASN A 30 -10.20 -14.32 25.98
C ASN A 30 -10.70 -14.98 24.69
N GLU A 31 -11.46 -16.07 24.76
CA GLU A 31 -12.07 -16.67 23.55
C GLU A 31 -13.22 -15.81 22.99
N LEU A 32 -14.00 -15.14 23.85
CA LEU A 32 -15.10 -14.26 23.43
C LEU A 32 -14.60 -12.94 22.81
N VAL A 33 -13.46 -12.41 23.27
CA VAL A 33 -12.85 -11.21 22.66
C VAL A 33 -12.19 -11.56 21.33
N ALA A 34 -11.42 -12.66 21.26
CA ALA A 34 -10.78 -13.10 20.02
C ALA A 34 -11.79 -13.44 18.92
N THR A 35 -12.89 -14.13 19.24
CA THR A 35 -13.90 -14.51 18.24
C THR A 35 -14.77 -13.34 17.76
N ARG A 36 -14.95 -12.29 18.56
CA ARG A 36 -15.72 -11.10 18.19
C ARG A 36 -14.91 -10.17 17.30
N ASP A 37 -13.61 -10.06 17.57
CA ASP A 37 -12.67 -9.32 16.74
C ASP A 37 -12.44 -10.03 15.39
N ASP A 38 -12.31 -11.36 15.38
CA ASP A 38 -12.14 -12.14 14.14
C ASP A 38 -13.38 -12.10 13.23
N ARG A 39 -14.59 -12.19 13.80
CA ARG A 39 -15.84 -12.03 13.03
C ARG A 39 -15.98 -10.61 12.48
N SER A 40 -15.51 -9.60 13.22
CA SER A 40 -15.47 -8.23 12.75
C SER A 40 -14.45 -8.04 11.64
N ALA A 41 -13.25 -8.60 11.76
CA ALA A 41 -12.20 -8.56 10.74
C ALA A 41 -12.62 -9.29 9.45
N THR A 42 -13.26 -10.46 9.58
CA THR A 42 -13.78 -11.23 8.45
C THR A 42 -14.92 -10.49 7.73
N ALA A 43 -15.86 -9.88 8.48
CA ALA A 43 -16.94 -9.08 7.92
C ALA A 43 -16.41 -7.81 7.24
N ARG A 44 -15.39 -7.16 7.82
CA ARG A 44 -14.67 -6.05 7.18
C ARG A 44 -14.06 -6.52 5.86
N ALA A 45 -13.24 -7.58 5.86
CA ALA A 45 -12.64 -8.13 4.65
C ALA A 45 -13.64 -8.50 3.54
N ALA A 46 -14.82 -9.01 3.90
CA ALA A 46 -15.90 -9.32 2.96
C ALA A 46 -16.54 -8.05 2.36
N SER A 47 -16.85 -7.03 3.18
CA SER A 47 -17.35 -5.73 2.69
C SER A 47 -16.32 -5.03 1.80
N LEU A 48 -15.03 -5.19 2.10
CA LEU A 48 -13.94 -4.66 1.30
C LEU A 48 -13.86 -5.31 -0.08
N THR A 49 -13.90 -6.64 -0.12
CA THR A 49 -13.96 -7.38 -1.39
C THR A 49 -15.13 -6.89 -2.24
N ARG A 50 -16.27 -6.57 -1.62
CA ARG A 50 -17.44 -6.01 -2.32
C ARG A 50 -17.20 -4.61 -2.89
N ILE A 51 -16.64 -3.68 -2.12
CA ILE A 51 -16.29 -2.33 -2.61
C ILE A 51 -15.29 -2.42 -3.77
N TRP A 52 -14.32 -3.33 -3.67
CA TRP A 52 -13.31 -3.52 -4.70
C TRP A 52 -13.86 -4.23 -5.94
N SER A 53 -14.78 -5.19 -5.77
CA SER A 53 -15.49 -5.82 -6.88
C SER A 53 -16.44 -4.85 -7.58
N ASP A 54 -17.13 -3.98 -6.84
CA ASP A 54 -18.06 -2.99 -7.41
C ASP A 54 -17.32 -1.82 -8.08
N GLY A 55 -16.11 -1.48 -7.63
CA GLY A 55 -15.31 -0.36 -8.13
C GLY A 55 -14.15 -0.71 -9.06
N GLY A 56 -13.62 -1.94 -8.99
CA GLY A 56 -12.38 -2.38 -9.64
C GLY A 56 -12.54 -3.54 -10.63
N GLU A 57 -13.78 -3.89 -11.02
CA GLU A 57 -14.02 -5.00 -11.95
C GLU A 57 -13.55 -4.73 -13.39
N ILE A 58 -13.29 -3.46 -13.72
CA ILE A 58 -12.81 -3.11 -15.05
C ILE A 58 -11.32 -3.46 -15.14
N ARG A 59 -11.04 -4.53 -15.88
CA ARG A 59 -9.70 -4.90 -16.29
C ARG A 59 -9.22 -3.95 -17.37
N GLU A 60 -8.13 -3.24 -17.11
CA GLU A 60 -7.45 -2.38 -18.05
C GLU A 60 -6.03 -2.88 -18.28
N THR A 61 -5.66 -3.05 -19.55
CA THR A 61 -4.30 -3.41 -19.93
C THR A 61 -3.46 -2.16 -20.08
N MET A 62 -2.43 -2.01 -19.25
CA MET A 62 -1.37 -1.03 -19.47
C MET A 62 -0.34 -1.63 -20.44
N PRO A 63 -0.06 -1.00 -21.58
CA PRO A 63 0.90 -1.52 -22.55
C PRO A 63 2.32 -1.66 -21.98
N GLU A 64 3.10 -2.57 -22.56
CA GLU A 64 4.55 -2.61 -22.41
C GLU A 64 5.18 -1.27 -22.82
N GLY A 65 6.26 -0.87 -22.15
CA GLY A 65 6.95 0.38 -22.43
C GLY A 65 6.26 1.63 -21.87
N THR A 66 5.17 1.48 -21.12
CA THR A 66 4.49 2.62 -20.48
C THR A 66 5.41 3.25 -19.45
N THR A 67 5.58 4.57 -19.53
CA THR A 67 6.37 5.35 -18.57
C THR A 67 5.58 5.63 -17.31
N LEU A 68 6.24 5.43 -16.17
CA LEU A 68 5.71 5.71 -14.83
C LEU A 68 6.74 6.52 -14.04
N TRP A 69 6.26 7.35 -13.12
CA TRP A 69 7.10 8.14 -12.21
C TRP A 69 6.81 7.76 -10.77
N HIS A 70 7.86 7.65 -9.97
CA HIS A 70 7.79 7.35 -8.54
C HIS A 70 8.72 8.27 -7.76
N GLY A 71 8.23 8.87 -6.68
CA GLY A 71 9.05 9.56 -5.69
C GLY A 71 9.17 8.69 -4.43
N GLY A 72 10.40 8.43 -3.98
CA GLY A 72 10.61 7.63 -2.77
C GLY A 72 12.08 7.48 -2.39
N THR A 73 12.40 6.50 -1.56
CA THR A 73 13.78 6.22 -1.10
C THR A 73 14.46 5.08 -1.86
N ILE A 74 13.78 4.54 -2.89
CA ILE A 74 14.34 3.54 -3.79
C ILE A 74 15.22 4.28 -4.80
N SER A 75 16.48 3.85 -4.95
CA SER A 75 17.46 4.50 -5.84
C SER A 75 17.95 3.62 -6.99
N THR A 76 17.71 2.31 -6.92
CA THR A 76 18.14 1.32 -7.93
C THR A 76 17.09 0.21 -8.09
N ALA A 77 17.23 -0.60 -9.14
CA ALA A 77 16.40 -1.78 -9.35
C ALA A 77 16.47 -2.78 -8.19
N ASP A 78 17.65 -2.94 -7.57
CA ASP A 78 17.85 -3.81 -6.40
C ASP A 78 17.09 -3.32 -5.16
N GLY A 79 16.67 -2.05 -5.14
CA GLY A 79 15.82 -1.49 -4.11
C GLY A 79 14.31 -1.73 -4.32
N MET A 80 13.89 -2.24 -5.49
CA MET A 80 12.50 -2.62 -5.72
C MET A 80 12.20 -3.98 -5.08
N ASP A 81 11.13 -4.03 -4.28
CA ASP A 81 10.75 -5.19 -3.47
C ASP A 81 9.33 -5.67 -3.87
N ASP A 82 9.23 -6.89 -4.38
CA ASP A 82 7.95 -7.51 -4.75
C ASP A 82 7.06 -7.84 -3.56
N ALA A 83 7.57 -7.82 -2.33
CA ALA A 83 6.74 -7.94 -1.14
C ALA A 83 5.88 -6.69 -0.90
N ARG A 84 6.16 -5.59 -1.60
CA ARG A 84 5.48 -4.30 -1.41
C ARG A 84 4.90 -3.79 -2.72
N SER A 85 3.81 -3.05 -2.60
CA SER A 85 3.25 -2.31 -3.72
C SER A 85 4.05 -1.04 -3.99
N LEU A 86 4.34 -0.73 -5.25
CA LEU A 86 4.96 0.53 -5.65
C LEU A 86 3.92 1.50 -6.19
N TRP A 87 3.89 2.70 -5.60
CA TRP A 87 2.98 3.77 -5.98
C TRP A 87 3.63 4.65 -7.04
N CYS A 88 2.94 4.85 -8.15
CA CYS A 88 3.45 5.56 -9.31
C CYS A 88 2.36 6.47 -9.88
N THR A 89 2.78 7.45 -10.67
CA THR A 89 1.90 8.20 -11.56
C THR A 89 2.27 7.98 -13.02
N ARG A 90 1.29 8.06 -13.91
CA ARG A 90 1.44 8.11 -15.37
C ARG A 90 1.64 9.54 -15.90
N ASN A 91 1.64 10.53 -15.02
CA ASN A 91 1.73 11.94 -15.40
C ASN A 91 2.94 12.59 -14.72
N ASP A 92 3.91 12.99 -15.53
CA ASP A 92 5.14 13.66 -15.07
C ASP A 92 4.86 14.91 -14.24
N ASN A 93 3.82 15.68 -14.59
CA ASN A 93 3.46 16.88 -13.83
C ASN A 93 2.97 16.56 -12.41
N CYS A 94 2.46 15.35 -12.19
CA CYS A 94 2.09 14.87 -10.86
C CYS A 94 3.29 14.32 -10.08
N ALA A 95 4.43 14.05 -10.73
CA ALA A 95 5.63 13.53 -10.06
C ALA A 95 6.18 14.53 -9.03
N ASP A 96 6.10 15.84 -9.30
CA ASP A 96 6.50 16.90 -8.37
C ASP A 96 5.76 16.81 -7.02
N HIS A 97 4.49 16.39 -7.04
CA HIS A 97 3.72 16.19 -5.81
C HIS A 97 4.29 15.03 -4.98
N TYR A 98 4.62 13.92 -5.62
CA TYR A 98 5.22 12.75 -4.99
C TYR A 98 6.61 13.03 -4.43
N ASP A 99 7.40 13.85 -5.11
CA ASP A 99 8.71 14.27 -4.65
C ASP A 99 8.67 15.04 -3.33
N GLY A 100 7.66 15.90 -3.16
CA GLY A 100 7.47 16.63 -1.90
C GLY A 100 7.33 15.69 -0.71
N TRP A 101 6.54 14.62 -0.87
CA TRP A 101 6.39 13.57 0.14
C TRP A 101 7.66 12.75 0.33
N ALA A 102 8.30 12.34 -0.77
CA ALA A 102 9.55 11.58 -0.72
C ALA A 102 10.65 12.32 0.05
N ARG A 103 10.75 13.65 -0.11
CA ARG A 103 11.68 14.49 0.65
C ARG A 103 11.42 14.46 2.14
N GLN A 104 10.16 14.62 2.54
CA GLN A 104 9.77 14.58 3.94
C GLN A 104 10.07 13.21 4.56
N ASP A 105 9.74 12.14 3.84
CA ASP A 105 9.95 10.77 4.31
C ASP A 105 11.43 10.41 4.40
N GLY A 106 12.22 10.81 3.39
CA GLY A 106 13.67 10.65 3.37
C GLY A 106 14.35 11.34 4.54
N GLN A 107 13.95 12.58 4.85
CA GLN A 107 14.45 13.32 6.01
C GLN A 107 14.14 12.60 7.34
N GLN A 108 12.92 12.10 7.50
CA GLN A 108 12.52 11.37 8.72
C GLN A 108 13.26 10.03 8.88
N ALA A 109 13.53 9.35 7.76
CA ALA A 109 14.21 8.06 7.75
C ALA A 109 15.75 8.18 7.76
N GLY A 110 16.30 9.37 7.51
CA GLY A 110 17.73 9.56 7.28
C GLY A 110 18.22 8.91 5.98
N LEU A 111 17.37 8.87 4.96
CA LEU A 111 17.64 8.25 3.65
C LEU A 111 17.54 9.31 2.54
N GLN A 112 18.39 9.21 1.53
CA GLN A 112 18.32 10.08 0.35
C GLN A 112 17.09 9.73 -0.50
N PRO A 113 16.16 10.66 -0.74
CA PRO A 113 15.07 10.47 -1.68
C PRO A 113 15.52 10.60 -3.14
N TYR A 114 14.79 9.93 -4.03
CA TYR A 114 14.99 9.93 -5.48
C TYR A 114 13.65 10.03 -6.20
N ARG A 115 13.66 10.67 -7.37
CA ARG A 115 12.64 10.52 -8.41
C ARG A 115 13.11 9.44 -9.37
N LEU A 116 12.30 8.41 -9.53
CA LEU A 116 12.52 7.35 -10.50
C LEU A 116 11.65 7.58 -11.72
N THR A 117 12.25 7.42 -12.90
CA THR A 117 11.53 7.14 -14.13
C THR A 117 11.57 5.64 -14.38
N LEU A 118 10.40 5.03 -14.49
CA LEU A 118 10.20 3.60 -14.64
C LEU A 118 9.54 3.31 -15.98
N THR A 119 9.75 2.11 -16.51
CA THR A 119 8.98 1.60 -17.66
C THR A 119 8.48 0.19 -17.38
N THR A 120 7.32 -0.16 -17.94
CA THR A 120 6.80 -1.53 -17.88
C THR A 120 7.61 -2.45 -18.81
N SER A 121 8.03 -3.62 -18.31
CA SER A 121 8.79 -4.62 -19.08
C SER A 121 7.92 -5.58 -19.90
N ARG A 122 6.61 -5.55 -19.66
CA ARG A 122 5.57 -6.27 -20.39
C ARG A 122 4.24 -5.53 -20.22
N ALA A 123 3.22 -5.96 -20.97
CA ALA A 123 1.86 -5.51 -20.69
C ALA A 123 1.43 -5.93 -19.27
N LEU A 124 0.75 -5.03 -18.56
CA LEU A 124 0.24 -5.24 -17.21
C LEU A 124 -1.27 -5.27 -17.20
N GLU A 125 -1.82 -6.21 -16.44
CA GLU A 125 -3.24 -6.34 -16.24
C GLU A 125 -3.66 -5.67 -14.93
N LEU A 126 -4.37 -4.55 -15.01
CA LEU A 126 -4.64 -3.69 -13.85
C LEU A 126 -6.14 -3.59 -13.59
N ALA A 127 -6.52 -3.55 -12.33
CA ALA A 127 -7.87 -3.21 -11.93
C ALA A 127 -8.06 -1.69 -11.95
N ASN A 128 -9.03 -1.20 -12.72
CA ASN A 128 -9.31 0.23 -12.84
C ASN A 128 -10.41 0.64 -11.85
N PHE A 129 -10.05 1.53 -10.94
CA PHE A 129 -10.91 2.00 -9.85
C PHE A 129 -11.72 3.27 -10.16
N GLY A 130 -11.64 3.79 -11.38
CA GLY A 130 -12.47 4.92 -11.83
C GLY A 130 -12.33 6.21 -11.01
N GLY A 131 -11.23 6.40 -10.31
CA GLY A 131 -10.97 7.52 -9.42
C GLY A 131 -11.49 7.33 -7.98
N ALA A 132 -11.79 6.10 -7.56
CA ALA A 132 -12.27 5.83 -6.21
C ALA A 132 -11.33 6.41 -5.12
N SER A 133 -11.92 7.01 -4.09
CA SER A 133 -11.17 7.55 -2.96
C SER A 133 -10.76 6.44 -2.00
N LEU A 134 -9.47 6.39 -1.68
CA LEU A 134 -8.94 5.47 -0.68
C LEU A 134 -9.10 5.98 0.76
N HIS A 135 -9.45 7.25 0.92
CA HIS A 135 -9.61 7.86 2.22
C HIS A 135 -10.75 7.19 3.00
N GLN A 136 -11.89 7.01 2.33
CA GLN A 136 -13.06 6.38 2.94
C GLN A 136 -12.76 4.93 3.35
N PHE A 137 -12.08 4.18 2.48
CA PHE A 137 -11.60 2.82 2.79
C PHE A 137 -10.67 2.79 4.02
N THR A 138 -9.70 3.70 4.04
CA THR A 138 -8.69 3.74 5.12
C THR A 138 -9.35 4.04 6.47
N LEU A 139 -10.34 4.94 6.45
CA LEU A 139 -11.09 5.37 7.63
C LEU A 139 -12.05 4.30 8.15
N GLU A 140 -12.84 3.70 7.27
CA GLU A 140 -13.92 2.78 7.65
C GLU A 140 -13.44 1.36 7.95
N HIS A 141 -12.29 0.96 7.39
CA HIS A 141 -11.90 -0.45 7.38
C HIS A 141 -10.45 -0.74 7.78
N CYS A 142 -9.59 0.27 7.84
CA CYS A 142 -8.19 0.09 8.23
C CYS A 142 -7.82 0.80 9.53
N ASP A 143 -8.79 1.24 10.34
CA ASP A 143 -8.55 2.01 11.57
C ASP A 143 -7.67 3.25 11.31
N ASN A 144 -7.85 3.91 10.16
CA ASN A 144 -7.00 4.99 9.64
C ASN A 144 -5.53 4.59 9.37
N GLN A 145 -5.21 3.29 9.30
CA GLN A 145 -3.86 2.80 9.02
C GLN A 145 -3.65 2.55 7.53
N HIS A 146 -2.96 3.47 6.87
CA HIS A 146 -2.67 3.39 5.44
C HIS A 146 -1.87 2.15 5.03
N ASP A 147 -0.96 1.65 5.86
CA ASP A 147 -0.16 0.45 5.52
C ASP A 147 -1.02 -0.81 5.48
N ARG A 148 -2.02 -0.91 6.37
CA ARG A 148 -3.01 -1.98 6.30
C ARG A 148 -3.82 -1.91 5.01
N MET A 149 -4.17 -0.69 4.57
CA MET A 149 -4.84 -0.49 3.29
C MET A 149 -4.00 -0.95 2.11
N LYS A 150 -2.73 -0.54 2.06
CA LYS A 150 -1.81 -0.93 0.97
C LYS A 150 -1.64 -2.45 0.91
N ALA A 151 -1.49 -3.10 2.06
CA ALA A 151 -1.37 -4.55 2.14
C ALA A 151 -2.66 -5.24 1.66
N ALA A 152 -3.83 -4.82 2.16
CA ALA A 152 -5.11 -5.39 1.77
C ALA A 152 -5.41 -5.22 0.27
N LEU A 153 -5.11 -4.04 -0.30
CA LEU A 153 -5.27 -3.76 -1.73
C LEU A 153 -4.36 -4.67 -2.57
N ARG A 154 -3.09 -4.80 -2.17
CA ARG A 154 -2.13 -5.69 -2.83
C ARG A 154 -2.62 -7.13 -2.81
N ASP A 155 -3.00 -7.63 -1.64
CA ASP A 155 -3.43 -9.03 -1.48
C ASP A 155 -4.68 -9.33 -2.32
N TRP A 156 -5.63 -8.39 -2.38
CA TRP A 156 -6.78 -8.49 -3.28
C TRP A 156 -6.37 -8.53 -4.76
N CYS A 157 -5.46 -7.65 -5.21
CA CYS A 157 -4.98 -7.67 -6.60
C CYS A 157 -4.36 -9.01 -6.96
N LEU A 158 -3.49 -9.53 -6.08
CA LEU A 158 -2.80 -10.79 -6.31
C LEU A 158 -3.76 -11.98 -6.34
N ALA A 159 -4.76 -12.00 -5.46
CA ALA A 159 -5.79 -13.04 -5.43
C ALA A 159 -6.65 -13.06 -6.72
N ASN A 160 -6.81 -11.91 -7.37
CA ASN A 160 -7.61 -11.73 -8.58
C ASN A 160 -6.79 -11.70 -9.88
N SER A 161 -5.51 -12.09 -9.82
CA SER A 161 -4.61 -12.12 -10.99
C SER A 161 -4.48 -10.75 -11.68
N PHE A 162 -4.40 -9.68 -10.88
CA PHE A 162 -4.00 -8.36 -11.33
C PHE A 162 -2.53 -8.10 -10.96
N ASP A 163 -1.84 -7.35 -11.83
CA ASP A 163 -0.49 -6.83 -11.59
C ASP A 163 -0.51 -5.60 -10.68
N GLY A 164 -1.68 -4.99 -10.47
CA GLY A 164 -1.84 -3.74 -9.76
C GLY A 164 -3.19 -3.06 -10.00
N VAL A 165 -3.25 -1.77 -9.69
CA VAL A 165 -4.43 -0.92 -9.86
C VAL A 165 -4.13 0.35 -10.62
N LEU A 166 -5.16 0.91 -11.25
CA LEU A 166 -5.19 2.20 -11.94
C LEU A 166 -6.32 3.08 -11.44
N ASN A 167 -6.20 4.38 -11.70
CA ASN A 167 -7.24 5.38 -11.48
C ASN A 167 -7.74 5.32 -10.04
N ILE A 168 -6.85 5.52 -9.08
CA ILE A 168 -7.15 5.34 -7.66
C ILE A 168 -6.78 6.60 -6.88
N ASN A 169 -7.31 6.75 -5.67
CA ASN A 169 -7.06 7.91 -4.82
C ASN A 169 -7.44 9.25 -5.47
N CYS A 170 -8.59 9.28 -6.18
CA CYS A 170 -9.10 10.45 -6.88
C CYS A 170 -8.24 10.98 -8.05
N GLY A 171 -7.20 10.25 -8.48
CA GLY A 171 -6.34 10.64 -9.60
C GLY A 171 -6.49 9.69 -10.80
N PRO A 172 -6.75 10.20 -12.02
CA PRO A 172 -6.80 9.36 -13.22
C PRO A 172 -5.42 8.88 -13.68
N ASP A 173 -4.34 9.45 -13.14
CA ASP A 173 -2.98 9.09 -13.53
C ASP A 173 -2.32 8.15 -12.51
N GLU A 174 -3.02 7.83 -11.43
CA GLU A 174 -2.49 7.04 -10.32
C GLU A 174 -2.42 5.55 -10.68
N ALA A 175 -1.28 4.94 -10.35
CA ALA A 175 -1.01 3.54 -10.57
C ALA A 175 -0.34 2.93 -9.34
N VAL A 176 -0.72 1.71 -8.96
CA VAL A 176 -0.04 0.96 -7.90
C VAL A 176 0.30 -0.42 -8.42
N ILE A 177 1.58 -0.77 -8.39
CA ILE A 177 2.10 -2.01 -8.97
C ILE A 177 2.45 -2.99 -7.85
N CYS A 178 1.91 -4.22 -7.88
CA CYS A 178 1.96 -5.17 -6.77
C CYS A 178 3.24 -6.05 -6.74
N ARG A 179 3.88 -6.23 -7.90
CA ARG A 179 5.16 -6.94 -8.06
C ARG A 179 6.14 -6.11 -8.90
N PRO A 180 6.54 -4.93 -8.40
CA PRO A 180 7.29 -3.95 -9.19
C PRO A 180 8.62 -4.47 -9.72
N ALA A 181 9.37 -5.29 -8.97
CA ALA A 181 10.68 -5.76 -9.39
C ALA A 181 10.60 -6.76 -10.57
N GLN A 182 9.47 -7.47 -10.71
CA GLN A 182 9.23 -8.38 -11.83
C GLN A 182 8.81 -7.67 -13.13
N VAL A 183 8.17 -6.50 -13.02
CA VAL A 183 7.42 -5.92 -14.13
C VAL A 183 7.84 -4.50 -14.51
N LEU A 184 8.69 -3.87 -13.70
CA LEU A 184 9.19 -2.51 -13.93
C LEU A 184 10.71 -2.51 -14.12
N VAL A 185 11.17 -1.60 -14.96
CA VAL A 185 12.58 -1.34 -15.19
C VAL A 185 12.86 0.13 -14.87
N VAL A 186 13.84 0.38 -13.99
CA VAL A 186 14.32 1.74 -13.73
C VAL A 186 15.06 2.25 -14.96
N LYS A 187 14.61 3.37 -15.51
CA LYS A 187 15.28 4.09 -16.60
C LYS A 187 16.20 5.18 -16.09
N ASP A 188 15.76 5.90 -15.07
CA ASP A 188 16.52 6.98 -14.46
C ASP A 188 16.20 7.08 -12.96
N ALA A 189 17.16 7.61 -12.20
CA ALA A 189 17.05 7.84 -10.77
C ALA A 189 17.75 9.16 -10.42
N VAL A 190 16.95 10.21 -10.22
CA VAL A 190 17.44 11.56 -9.93
C VAL A 190 17.33 11.82 -8.42
N PRO A 191 18.43 12.12 -7.71
CA PRO A 191 18.36 12.50 -6.30
C PRO A 191 17.48 13.74 -6.10
N LEU A 192 16.67 13.71 -5.04
CA LEU A 192 15.81 14.82 -4.65
C LEU A 192 16.46 15.68 -3.57
#